data_AF-A0A3Q7IIJ3-F1
#
_entry.id   AF-A0A3Q7IIJ3-F1
#
_cell.length_a   1.000
_cell.length_b   1.000
_cell.length_c   1.000
_cell.angle_alpha   90.00
_cell.angle_beta   90.00
_cell.angle_gamma   90.00
#
_symmetry.space_group_name_H-M   'P 1'
#
loop_
_entity.id
_entity.type
_entity.pdbx_description
1 polymer ?
#
loop_
_entity_poly.entity_id
_entity_poly.type
_entity_poly.pdbx_seq_one_letter_code
_entity_poly.pdbx_strand_id
1 'polypeptide(L)'
;MAGLTNLKLSLFPNSCSLSSLSSNPFLVSTSIFRRTSHCFPKIFAFSSNDIKVGSNIEVDGSPCKVIEFLHVKPGKGAAFVRTTLRNYVTGNSVEKTFRAGSKAFTFGVYKKHNLYIQPVDQSLRCSGAFGEQMALACVHDDADGSMSRDKLGFKCRDEIEEANIYKETKQFTYKDGAQYVFMDLTSYEEYRLNEKEVGDKAKFLKEGMDCSLLFWNGKVIDFELPITVKLTVVDVDPGVKGDTAQGGSKPATLDTGAIVSVPLFINRGEEIMVDTRNGQYMSRA
;
A
#
# COMPACT_ATOMS: atom_id res chain seq x y z
N MET A 1 56.65 -37.46 31.47
CA MET A 1 55.38 -38.19 31.25
C MET A 1 54.70 -37.53 30.08
N ALA A 2 54.83 -38.12 28.89
CA ALA A 2 53.79 -38.95 28.24
C ALA A 2 52.70 -38.06 27.60
N GLY A 3 52.43 -38.09 26.30
CA GLY A 3 52.95 -38.93 25.23
C GLY A 3 52.13 -38.76 23.94
N LEU A 4 52.58 -39.46 22.90
CA LEU A 4 51.79 -40.11 21.83
C LEU A 4 51.19 -39.18 20.75
N THR A 5 51.86 -39.00 19.60
CA THR A 5 51.99 -39.87 18.41
C THR A 5 50.86 -39.70 17.37
N ASN A 6 51.29 -39.27 16.17
CA ASN A 6 50.94 -39.73 14.82
C ASN A 6 49.82 -40.76 14.65
N LEU A 7 49.08 -40.65 13.53
CA LEU A 7 48.72 -41.73 12.57
C LEU A 7 48.04 -41.05 11.34
N LYS A 8 48.62 -41.06 10.12
CA LYS A 8 48.59 -42.13 9.08
C LYS A 8 47.34 -41.98 8.19
N LEU A 9 47.38 -41.53 6.93
CA LEU A 9 48.11 -41.96 5.70
C LEU A 9 47.59 -43.30 5.14
N SER A 10 46.83 -43.22 4.04
CA SER A 10 46.64 -44.28 3.02
C SER A 10 46.17 -43.59 1.71
N LEU A 11 47.01 -43.45 0.68
CA LEU A 11 47.42 -44.43 -0.35
C LEU A 11 46.38 -44.63 -1.48
N PHE A 12 46.69 -44.00 -2.64
CA PHE A 12 46.73 -44.45 -4.05
C PHE A 12 46.17 -45.87 -4.41
N PRO A 13 45.80 -46.22 -5.68
CA PRO A 13 46.49 -45.78 -6.92
C PRO A 13 45.72 -45.81 -8.30
N ASN A 14 46.44 -45.38 -9.36
CA ASN A 14 46.37 -45.77 -10.81
C ASN A 14 45.10 -45.42 -11.64
N SER A 15 45.15 -44.87 -12.87
CA SER A 15 46.09 -45.11 -13.98
C SER A 15 46.00 -44.03 -15.09
N CYS A 16 47.17 -43.71 -15.67
CA CYS A 16 47.56 -43.59 -17.09
C CYS A 16 46.47 -43.28 -18.16
N SER A 17 46.63 -42.43 -19.18
CA SER A 17 47.82 -42.07 -19.97
C SER A 17 47.49 -41.07 -21.11
N LEU A 18 48.56 -40.45 -21.67
CA LEU A 18 48.72 -39.94 -23.05
C LEU A 18 47.84 -38.71 -23.44
N SER A 19 48.32 -37.65 -24.09
CA SER A 19 49.52 -37.45 -24.91
C SER A 19 49.79 -35.94 -25.10
N SER A 20 51.00 -35.70 -25.56
CA SER A 20 51.79 -34.48 -25.64
C SER A 20 51.48 -33.53 -26.80
N LEU A 21 51.69 -32.24 -26.52
CA LEU A 21 52.38 -31.22 -27.34
C LEU A 21 52.05 -31.09 -28.83
N SER A 22 51.58 -29.90 -29.23
CA SER A 22 52.22 -29.13 -30.32
C SER A 22 51.67 -27.70 -30.42
N SER A 23 52.61 -26.78 -30.47
CA SER A 23 52.57 -25.33 -30.64
C SER A 23 51.93 -24.84 -31.95
N ASN A 24 51.10 -23.78 -31.91
CA ASN A 24 51.44 -22.44 -32.39
C ASN A 24 50.26 -21.44 -32.28
N PRO A 25 50.53 -20.13 -32.20
CA PRO A 25 49.60 -19.10 -31.75
C PRO A 25 48.99 -18.31 -32.92
N PHE A 26 47.67 -18.19 -32.99
CA PHE A 26 47.03 -17.18 -33.84
C PHE A 26 45.69 -16.73 -33.24
N LEU A 27 45.64 -15.43 -32.96
CA LEU A 27 44.49 -14.52 -32.91
C LEU A 27 43.10 -15.13 -33.09
N VAL A 28 42.23 -15.00 -32.08
CA VAL A 28 41.02 -14.14 -32.15
C VAL A 28 40.66 -13.73 -30.72
N SER A 29 40.56 -12.42 -30.50
CA SER A 29 39.93 -11.81 -29.33
C SER A 29 38.46 -12.24 -29.27
N THR A 30 38.15 -13.30 -28.53
CA THR A 30 36.77 -13.58 -28.11
C THR A 30 36.45 -12.63 -26.97
N SER A 31 35.89 -11.49 -27.35
CA SER A 31 35.19 -10.59 -26.45
C SER A 31 34.36 -11.41 -25.47
N ILE A 32 34.69 -11.27 -24.19
CA ILE A 32 33.88 -11.70 -23.06
C ILE A 32 32.53 -10.99 -23.21
N PHE A 33 31.56 -11.67 -23.84
CA PHE A 33 30.18 -11.25 -23.77
C PHE A 33 29.70 -11.61 -22.36
N ARG A 34 30.03 -10.74 -21.40
CA ARG A 34 29.31 -10.68 -20.13
C ARG A 34 27.85 -10.58 -20.53
N ARG A 35 27.09 -11.65 -20.33
CA ARG A 35 25.64 -11.57 -20.26
C ARG A 35 25.35 -10.54 -19.19
N THR A 36 25.09 -9.30 -19.60
CA THR A 36 24.36 -8.35 -18.81
C THR A 36 23.05 -9.05 -18.51
N SER A 37 22.91 -9.54 -17.29
CA SER A 37 21.61 -9.92 -16.73
C SER A 37 20.80 -8.63 -16.71
N HIS A 38 20.14 -8.33 -17.83
CA HIS A 38 19.09 -7.34 -17.88
C HIS A 38 18.03 -7.85 -16.92
N CYS A 39 18.05 -7.32 -15.69
CA CYS A 39 16.91 -7.35 -14.81
C CYS A 39 15.82 -6.57 -15.51
N PHE A 40 15.01 -7.26 -16.31
CA PHE A 40 13.82 -6.67 -16.90
C PHE A 40 13.00 -6.07 -15.76
N PRO A 41 12.58 -4.79 -15.86
CA PRO A 41 11.66 -4.24 -14.89
C PRO A 41 10.44 -5.17 -14.86
N LYS A 42 10.11 -5.65 -13.67
CA LYS A 42 8.99 -6.55 -13.47
C LYS A 42 7.74 -5.72 -13.70
N ILE A 43 7.21 -5.77 -14.92
CA ILE A 43 5.94 -5.13 -15.26
C ILE A 43 4.89 -5.88 -14.44
N PHE A 44 4.41 -5.26 -13.37
CA PHE A 44 3.30 -5.77 -12.60
C PHE A 44 2.02 -5.40 -13.35
N ALA A 45 1.60 -6.30 -14.24
CA ALA A 45 0.26 -6.25 -14.80
C ALA A 45 -0.69 -6.91 -13.81
N PHE A 46 -1.58 -6.14 -13.21
CA PHE A 46 -2.57 -6.65 -12.25
C PHE A 46 -3.72 -7.28 -13.04
N SER A 47 -3.94 -8.58 -12.86
CA SER A 47 -4.99 -9.33 -13.56
C SER A 47 -6.08 -9.80 -12.62
N SER A 48 -7.26 -10.16 -13.16
CA SER A 48 -8.37 -10.67 -12.35
C SER A 48 -8.03 -11.92 -11.52
N ASN A 49 -6.95 -12.64 -11.86
CA ASN A 49 -6.49 -13.81 -11.09
C ASN A 49 -5.68 -13.43 -9.85
N ASP A 50 -5.07 -12.24 -9.83
CA ASP A 50 -4.20 -11.76 -8.76
C ASP A 50 -4.99 -11.03 -7.66
N ILE A 51 -6.28 -10.81 -7.89
CA ILE A 51 -7.21 -10.24 -6.93
C ILE A 51 -7.33 -11.16 -5.72
N LYS A 52 -6.98 -10.62 -4.56
CA LYS A 52 -7.15 -11.27 -3.26
C LYS A 52 -7.86 -10.34 -2.30
N VAL A 53 -8.38 -10.90 -1.21
CA VAL A 53 -8.90 -10.09 -0.11
C VAL A 53 -7.77 -9.20 0.43
N GLY A 54 -8.06 -7.91 0.55
CA GLY A 54 -7.11 -6.91 1.02
C GLY A 54 -6.27 -6.24 -0.08
N SER A 55 -6.40 -6.66 -1.35
CA SER A 55 -5.78 -5.92 -2.46
C SER A 55 -6.38 -4.52 -2.61
N ASN A 56 -5.54 -3.55 -2.95
CA ASN A 56 -5.92 -2.16 -3.19
C ASN A 56 -6.05 -1.93 -4.70
N ILE A 57 -7.26 -1.62 -5.15
CA ILE A 57 -7.58 -1.47 -6.57
C ILE A 57 -8.20 -0.10 -6.78
N GLU A 58 -7.78 0.60 -7.82
CA GLU A 58 -8.42 1.82 -8.28
C GLU A 58 -9.54 1.46 -9.24
N VAL A 59 -10.74 1.95 -8.91
CA VAL A 59 -11.93 1.68 -9.69
C VAL A 59 -12.76 2.95 -9.82
N ASP A 60 -13.07 3.35 -11.05
CA ASP A 60 -13.75 4.61 -11.40
C ASP A 60 -13.01 5.86 -10.86
N GLY A 61 -11.66 5.81 -10.81
CA GLY A 61 -10.84 6.88 -10.26
C GLY A 61 -10.89 7.01 -8.73
N SER A 62 -11.41 5.99 -8.02
CA SER A 62 -11.44 5.94 -6.56
C SER A 62 -10.67 4.74 -6.01
N PRO A 63 -9.85 4.93 -4.98
CA PRO A 63 -9.12 3.85 -4.33
C PRO A 63 -10.10 2.99 -3.53
N CYS A 64 -10.10 1.68 -3.80
CA CYS A 64 -10.97 0.72 -3.15
C CYS A 64 -10.19 -0.48 -2.61
N LYS A 65 -10.64 -1.02 -1.47
CA LYS A 65 -10.13 -2.25 -0.88
C LYS A 65 -11.02 -3.42 -1.25
N VAL A 66 -10.44 -4.54 -1.67
CA VAL A 66 -11.21 -5.79 -1.84
C VAL A 66 -11.54 -6.37 -0.47
N ILE A 67 -12.83 -6.45 -0.11
CA ILE A 67 -13.28 -7.17 1.10
C ILE A 67 -13.42 -8.66 0.79
N GLU A 68 -14.13 -8.96 -0.28
CA GLU A 68 -14.52 -10.31 -0.63
C GLU A 68 -14.48 -10.49 -2.13
N PHE A 69 -14.15 -11.70 -2.57
CA PHE A 69 -14.21 -12.06 -3.97
C PHE A 69 -14.78 -13.47 -4.14
N LEU A 70 -15.53 -13.66 -5.21
CA LEU A 70 -16.12 -14.92 -5.62
C LEU A 70 -15.72 -15.19 -7.08
N HIS A 71 -14.87 -16.21 -7.27
CA HIS A 71 -14.53 -16.70 -8.59
C HIS A 71 -15.61 -17.67 -9.07
N VAL A 72 -16.27 -17.37 -10.19
CA VAL A 72 -17.31 -18.21 -10.77
C VAL A 72 -16.86 -18.73 -12.13
N LYS A 73 -16.89 -20.06 -12.28
CA LYS A 73 -16.67 -20.76 -13.56
C LYS A 73 -18.02 -21.30 -14.05
N PRO A 74 -18.75 -20.58 -14.92
CA PRO A 74 -19.99 -21.11 -15.46
C PRO A 74 -19.69 -22.32 -16.35
N GLY A 75 -20.56 -23.34 -16.36
CA GLY A 75 -20.41 -24.51 -17.25
C GLY A 75 -20.37 -24.16 -18.74
N LYS A 76 -20.87 -22.97 -19.11
CA LYS A 76 -20.80 -22.38 -20.45
C LYS A 76 -20.50 -20.88 -20.34
N GLY A 77 -19.29 -20.46 -20.75
CA GLY A 77 -18.87 -19.05 -20.76
C GLY A 77 -17.47 -18.83 -20.18
N ALA A 78 -17.01 -17.58 -20.21
CA ALA A 78 -15.75 -17.18 -19.60
C ALA A 78 -15.88 -17.10 -18.06
N ALA A 79 -14.80 -17.42 -17.35
CA ALA A 79 -14.76 -17.24 -15.90
C ALA A 79 -14.79 -15.74 -15.53
N PHE A 80 -15.46 -15.41 -14.43
CA PHE A 80 -15.51 -14.06 -13.90
C PHE A 80 -15.33 -14.04 -12.39
N VAL A 81 -14.82 -12.93 -11.88
CA VAL A 81 -14.64 -12.69 -10.45
C VAL A 81 -15.63 -11.61 -10.04
N ARG A 82 -16.53 -11.91 -9.12
CA ARG A 82 -17.33 -10.90 -8.43
C ARG A 82 -16.57 -10.45 -7.22
N THR A 83 -16.43 -9.15 -7.02
CA THR A 83 -15.71 -8.56 -5.89
C THR A 83 -16.60 -7.57 -5.18
N THR A 84 -16.64 -7.67 -3.86
CA THR A 84 -17.18 -6.63 -3.00
C THR A 84 -16.02 -5.74 -2.60
N LEU A 85 -16.05 -4.51 -3.10
CA LEU A 85 -15.04 -3.49 -2.90
C LEU A 85 -15.53 -2.52 -1.84
N ARG A 86 -14.63 -1.99 -1.01
CA ARG A 86 -14.90 -0.89 -0.08
C ARG A 86 -14.13 0.34 -0.51
N ASN A 87 -14.83 1.42 -0.79
CA ASN A 87 -14.17 2.67 -1.12
C ASN A 87 -13.51 3.27 0.14
N TYR A 88 -12.25 3.69 0.05
CA TYR A 88 -11.52 4.31 1.16
C TYR A 88 -12.04 5.72 1.51
N VAL A 89 -12.48 6.48 0.51
CA VAL A 89 -12.96 7.86 0.66
C VAL A 89 -14.39 7.89 1.21
N THR A 90 -15.27 7.08 0.63
CA THR A 90 -16.71 7.11 0.99
C THR A 90 -17.09 6.06 2.04
N GLY A 91 -16.24 5.06 2.29
CA GLY A 91 -16.53 3.95 3.19
C GLY A 91 -17.58 2.95 2.69
N ASN A 92 -18.21 3.23 1.54
CA ASN A 92 -19.29 2.44 0.95
C ASN A 92 -18.77 1.14 0.32
N SER A 93 -19.59 0.08 0.43
CA SER A 93 -19.35 -1.20 -0.22
C SER A 93 -20.00 -1.22 -1.61
N VAL A 94 -19.21 -1.48 -2.65
CA VAL A 94 -19.64 -1.54 -4.05
C VAL A 94 -19.30 -2.90 -4.63
N GLU A 95 -20.28 -3.55 -5.25
CA GLU A 95 -20.07 -4.82 -5.93
C GLU A 95 -19.68 -4.58 -7.40
N LYS A 96 -18.57 -5.19 -7.82
CA LYS A 96 -18.11 -5.16 -9.22
C LYS A 96 -17.77 -6.55 -9.72
N THR A 97 -18.03 -6.78 -11.01
CA THR A 97 -17.73 -8.06 -11.66
C THR A 97 -16.63 -7.84 -12.69
N PHE A 98 -15.49 -8.48 -12.49
CA PHE A 98 -14.36 -8.47 -13.41
C PHE A 98 -14.36 -9.73 -14.28
N ARG A 99 -14.21 -9.55 -15.59
CA ARG A 99 -14.07 -10.67 -16.53
C ARG A 99 -12.59 -11.03 -16.68
N ALA A 100 -12.28 -12.32 -16.73
CA ALA A 100 -10.91 -12.79 -16.92
C ALA A 100 -10.40 -12.38 -18.32
N GLY A 101 -9.51 -11.39 -18.37
CA GLY A 101 -8.93 -10.89 -19.64
C GLY A 101 -8.60 -9.40 -19.60
N SER A 102 -9.26 -8.62 -18.75
CA SER A 102 -8.89 -7.22 -18.52
C SER A 102 -7.57 -7.18 -17.74
N LYS A 103 -6.52 -6.67 -18.37
CA LYS A 103 -5.23 -6.41 -17.73
C LYS A 103 -4.98 -4.92 -17.86
N ALA A 104 -4.79 -4.21 -16.76
CA ALA A 104 -4.12 -2.92 -16.82
C ALA A 104 -2.61 -3.16 -16.74
N PHE A 105 -1.87 -2.46 -17.59
CA PHE A 105 -0.42 -2.42 -17.51
C PHE A 105 -0.04 -1.19 -16.71
N THR A 106 0.29 -1.38 -15.43
CA THR A 106 0.85 -0.29 -14.64
C THR A 106 2.36 -0.23 -14.89
N PHE A 107 2.84 0.87 -15.46
CA PHE A 107 4.26 1.17 -15.47
C PHE A 107 4.64 1.65 -14.07
N GLY A 108 5.20 0.75 -13.25
CA GLY A 108 5.80 1.13 -11.98
C GLY A 108 6.92 2.14 -12.22
N VAL A 109 6.72 3.40 -11.81
CA VAL A 109 7.79 4.39 -11.76
C VAL A 109 8.72 4.01 -10.61
N TYR A 110 9.78 3.25 -10.92
CA TYR A 110 10.82 2.94 -9.95
C TYR A 110 11.71 4.17 -9.76
N LYS A 111 11.58 4.86 -8.61
CA LYS A 111 12.57 5.86 -8.19
C LYS A 111 13.83 5.15 -7.69
N LYS A 112 14.73 4.79 -8.62
CA LYS A 112 16.08 4.32 -8.28
C LYS A 112 17.08 5.43 -8.55
N HIS A 113 17.68 5.96 -7.48
CA HIS A 113 18.67 7.04 -7.47
C HIS A 113 18.22 8.35 -8.12
N ASN A 114 17.63 9.26 -7.33
CA ASN A 114 17.53 10.72 -7.52
C ASN A 114 17.60 11.28 -8.97
N LEU A 115 16.92 10.65 -9.92
CA LEU A 115 16.84 11.05 -11.31
C LEU A 115 15.37 10.95 -11.71
N TYR A 116 14.79 12.11 -11.95
CA TYR A 116 13.46 12.24 -12.52
C TYR A 116 13.62 12.01 -14.04
N ILE A 117 13.20 10.87 -14.54
CA ILE A 117 13.08 10.66 -15.99
C ILE A 117 11.63 10.98 -16.34
N GLN A 118 11.42 12.15 -16.97
CA GLN A 118 10.15 12.42 -17.64
C GLN A 118 9.98 11.45 -18.81
N PRO A 119 8.76 10.97 -19.09
CA PRO A 119 8.49 10.30 -20.35
C PRO A 119 8.73 11.29 -21.48
N VAL A 120 9.85 11.13 -22.19
CA VAL A 120 10.04 11.82 -23.47
C VAL A 120 9.21 11.03 -24.47
N ASP A 121 8.15 11.66 -24.98
CA ASP A 121 7.48 11.26 -26.22
C ASP A 121 8.54 10.97 -27.29
N GLN A 122 8.75 9.70 -27.62
CA GLN A 122 9.55 9.30 -28.77
C GLN A 122 8.71 8.44 -29.70
N SER A 123 7.91 9.16 -30.48
CA SER A 123 7.51 8.79 -31.83
C SER A 123 8.74 8.63 -32.73
N LEU A 124 9.41 7.48 -32.70
CA LEU A 124 10.46 7.17 -33.67
C LEU A 124 10.34 5.75 -34.25
N ARG A 125 9.95 5.75 -35.53
CA ARG A 125 10.09 4.76 -36.61
C ARG A 125 10.97 3.54 -36.28
N CYS A 126 10.37 2.35 -36.37
CA CYS A 126 11.11 1.10 -36.57
C CYS A 126 11.12 0.75 -38.07
N SER A 127 12.29 0.87 -38.72
CA SER A 127 12.61 0.15 -39.95
C SER A 127 13.64 -0.93 -39.61
N GLY A 128 13.24 -2.20 -39.60
CA GLY A 128 14.16 -3.31 -39.34
C GLY A 128 13.43 -4.58 -38.96
N ALA A 129 13.43 -5.54 -39.89
CA ALA A 129 12.71 -6.80 -39.83
C ALA A 129 13.13 -7.69 -38.65
N PHE A 130 12.19 -7.96 -37.73
CA PHE A 130 12.16 -9.18 -36.91
C PHE A 130 10.70 -9.53 -36.62
N GLY A 131 10.40 -10.83 -36.71
CA GLY A 131 9.08 -11.41 -36.95
C GLY A 131 7.94 -11.02 -35.99
N GLU A 132 6.78 -10.88 -36.62
CA GLU A 132 5.46 -10.60 -36.09
C GLU A 132 5.01 -11.59 -35.01
N GLN A 133 4.63 -11.07 -33.84
CA GLN A 133 3.29 -11.23 -33.25
C GLN A 133 3.16 -10.30 -32.02
N MET A 134 3.09 -9.00 -32.28
CA MET A 134 2.31 -8.06 -31.49
C MET A 134 1.78 -7.01 -32.45
N ALA A 135 0.51 -7.12 -32.80
CA ALA A 135 -0.20 -6.07 -33.51
C ALA A 135 -0.41 -4.89 -32.55
N LEU A 136 0.54 -3.97 -32.55
CA LEU A 136 0.35 -2.61 -32.06
C LEU A 136 -0.31 -1.85 -33.22
N ALA A 137 -1.58 -1.48 -33.09
CA ALA A 137 -2.23 -0.63 -34.05
C ALA A 137 -1.61 0.78 -33.96
N CYS A 138 -0.88 1.18 -35.01
CA CYS A 138 -0.47 2.56 -35.22
C CYS A 138 -1.70 3.43 -35.46
N VAL A 139 -1.90 4.45 -34.62
CA VAL A 139 -2.77 5.59 -34.95
C VAL A 139 -1.94 6.50 -35.85
N HIS A 140 -2.33 6.61 -37.12
CA HIS A 140 -1.87 7.67 -38.00
C HIS A 140 -2.68 8.92 -37.67
N ASP A 141 -1.99 10.01 -37.34
CA ASP A 141 -2.55 11.36 -37.35
C ASP A 141 -2.67 11.82 -38.80
N ASP A 142 -3.86 11.67 -39.38
CA ASP A 142 -4.28 12.43 -40.55
C ASP A 142 -5.41 13.37 -40.14
N ALA A 143 -5.15 14.66 -40.35
CA ALA A 143 -6.13 15.72 -40.21
C ALA A 143 -7.28 15.54 -41.22
N ASP A 144 -8.43 16.10 -40.84
CA ASP A 144 -9.67 16.28 -41.62
C ASP A 144 -10.75 15.19 -41.50
N GLY A 145 -11.82 15.54 -40.76
CA GLY A 145 -13.18 15.33 -41.24
C GLY A 145 -13.83 13.96 -41.02
N SER A 146 -14.52 13.82 -39.88
CA SER A 146 -15.74 13.02 -39.69
C SER A 146 -15.78 11.62 -40.33
N MET A 147 -15.35 10.61 -39.57
CA MET A 147 -15.80 9.22 -39.78
C MET A 147 -16.50 8.69 -38.52
N SER A 148 -17.68 8.14 -38.76
CA SER A 148 -18.67 7.60 -37.83
C SER A 148 -18.09 6.61 -36.82
N ARG A 149 -18.31 6.91 -35.53
CA ARG A 149 -17.98 6.11 -34.33
C ARG A 149 -18.86 4.87 -34.13
N ASP A 150 -19.26 4.19 -35.21
CA ASP A 150 -20.12 3.01 -35.12
C ASP A 150 -19.44 1.81 -35.78
N LYS A 151 -19.27 0.75 -34.97
CA LYS A 151 -18.78 -0.61 -35.30
C LYS A 151 -17.30 -0.90 -35.02
N LEU A 152 -16.89 -0.73 -33.76
CA LEU A 152 -16.12 -1.74 -33.02
C LEU A 152 -16.34 -1.44 -31.54
N GLY A 153 -17.40 -2.01 -30.98
CA GLY A 153 -17.75 -1.87 -29.56
C GLY A 153 -16.79 -2.65 -28.67
N PHE A 154 -15.50 -2.30 -28.66
CA PHE A 154 -14.58 -2.69 -27.59
C PHE A 154 -14.86 -1.78 -26.39
N LYS A 155 -15.90 -2.15 -25.65
CA LYS A 155 -16.20 -1.58 -24.34
C LYS A 155 -15.22 -2.21 -23.34
N CYS A 156 -13.94 -1.84 -23.37
CA CYS A 156 -13.02 -2.12 -22.26
C CYS A 156 -13.44 -1.20 -21.10
N ARG A 157 -14.50 -1.60 -20.41
CA ARG A 157 -15.09 -0.81 -19.32
C ARG A 157 -14.48 -1.14 -17.96
N ASP A 158 -13.68 -2.20 -17.91
CA ASP A 158 -13.26 -2.85 -16.67
C ASP A 158 -11.73 -2.97 -16.64
N GLU A 159 -11.02 -1.87 -16.84
CA GLU A 159 -9.57 -1.80 -16.57
C GLU A 159 -9.35 -1.80 -15.06
N ILE A 160 -8.40 -2.60 -14.59
CA ILE A 160 -8.15 -2.84 -13.17
C ILE A 160 -6.77 -2.26 -12.84
N GLU A 161 -6.75 -1.04 -12.33
CA GLU A 161 -5.52 -0.39 -11.91
C GLU A 161 -5.21 -0.71 -10.45
N GLU A 162 -3.94 -0.93 -10.13
CA GLU A 162 -3.51 -1.15 -8.75
C GLU A 162 -3.34 0.21 -8.06
N ALA A 163 -4.05 0.43 -6.95
CA ALA A 163 -3.92 1.65 -6.18
C ALA A 163 -2.72 1.52 -5.22
N ASN A 164 -1.68 2.33 -5.43
CA ASN A 164 -0.57 2.41 -4.48
C ASN A 164 -1.00 3.19 -3.23
N ILE A 165 -1.46 2.46 -2.23
CA ILE A 165 -1.87 3.00 -0.94
C ILE A 165 -0.87 2.54 0.10
N TYR A 166 -0.31 3.49 0.84
CA TYR A 166 0.62 3.21 1.92
C TYR A 166 0.24 3.98 3.18
N LYS A 167 0.65 3.43 4.32
CA LYS A 167 0.38 3.95 5.65
C LYS A 167 1.68 4.43 6.27
N GLU A 168 1.69 5.67 6.74
CA GLU A 168 2.83 6.25 7.45
C GLU A 168 2.42 6.67 8.85
N THR A 169 3.30 6.45 9.81
CA THR A 169 3.10 6.87 11.20
C THR A 169 3.70 8.25 11.38
N LYS A 170 2.90 9.22 11.82
CA LYS A 170 3.33 10.60 12.11
C LYS A 170 2.87 11.01 13.50
N GLN A 171 3.65 11.83 14.17
CA GLN A 171 3.34 12.35 15.49
C GLN A 171 2.55 13.66 15.36
N PHE A 172 1.47 13.81 16.11
CA PHE A 172 0.76 15.08 16.20
C PHE A 172 1.54 16.07 17.06
N THR A 173 1.76 17.28 16.56
CA THR A 173 2.52 18.31 17.29
C THR A 173 1.59 19.34 17.92
N TYR A 174 0.89 20.13 17.11
CA TYR A 174 -0.02 21.17 17.58
C TYR A 174 -1.12 21.45 16.54
N LYS A 175 -2.17 22.14 16.98
CA LYS A 175 -3.24 22.65 16.13
C LYS A 175 -2.96 24.12 15.80
N ASP A 176 -2.88 24.45 14.51
CA ASP A 176 -2.78 25.82 14.00
C ASP A 176 -4.13 26.27 13.45
N GLY A 177 -4.93 26.94 14.28
CA GLY A 177 -6.26 27.40 13.88
C GLY A 177 -7.17 26.26 13.44
N ALA A 178 -7.38 26.11 12.13
CA ALA A 178 -8.21 25.05 11.53
C ALA A 178 -7.40 23.88 10.92
N GLN A 179 -6.07 23.93 11.03
CA GLN A 179 -5.14 22.93 10.49
C GLN A 179 -4.47 22.16 11.63
N TYR A 180 -4.30 20.86 11.43
CA TYR A 180 -3.57 19.98 12.35
C TYR A 180 -2.18 19.72 11.77
N VAL A 181 -1.14 19.97 12.56
CA VAL A 181 0.25 19.76 12.15
C VAL A 181 0.76 18.44 12.69
N PHE A 182 1.22 17.58 11.78
CA PHE A 182 1.83 16.29 12.07
C PHE A 182 3.29 16.31 11.63
N MET A 183 4.16 15.67 12.37
CA MET A 183 5.59 15.55 12.09
C MET A 183 5.96 14.07 12.02
N ASP A 184 6.71 13.68 11.00
CA ASP A 184 7.32 12.35 10.98
C ASP A 184 8.58 12.32 11.88
N LEU A 185 8.74 11.29 12.71
CA LEU A 185 9.92 11.13 13.56
C LEU A 185 11.18 10.75 12.77
N THR A 186 11.00 10.18 11.58
CA THR A 186 12.11 9.67 10.77
C THR A 186 12.61 10.70 9.76
N SER A 187 11.70 11.36 9.04
CA SER A 187 12.05 12.36 8.02
C SER A 187 12.01 13.80 8.53
N TYR A 188 11.40 14.06 9.70
CA TYR A 188 11.12 15.40 10.22
C TYR A 188 10.33 16.27 9.23
N GLU A 189 9.59 15.66 8.31
CA GLU A 189 8.70 16.37 7.39
C GLU A 189 7.39 16.74 8.09
N GLU A 190 6.98 17.99 7.92
CA GLU A 190 5.70 18.52 8.44
C GLU A 190 4.57 18.26 7.45
N TYR A 191 3.45 17.75 7.95
CA TYR A 191 2.25 17.51 7.18
C TYR A 191 1.07 18.24 7.83
N ARG A 192 0.38 19.07 7.05
CA ARG A 192 -0.77 19.86 7.50
C ARG A 192 -2.06 19.25 6.98
N LEU A 193 -2.95 18.88 7.88
CA LEU A 193 -4.27 18.35 7.55
C LEU A 193 -5.38 19.34 7.90
N ASN A 194 -6.39 19.40 7.06
CA ASN A 194 -7.59 20.18 7.35
C ASN A 194 -8.56 19.38 8.24
N GLU A 195 -9.39 20.07 9.03
CA GLU A 195 -10.44 19.46 9.85
C GLU A 195 -11.34 18.46 9.09
N LYS A 196 -11.61 18.71 7.80
CA LYS A 196 -12.41 17.83 6.94
C LYS A 196 -11.79 16.47 6.68
N GLU A 197 -10.46 16.38 6.67
CA GLU A 197 -9.72 15.15 6.37
C GLU A 197 -9.50 14.31 7.63
N VAL A 198 -9.46 14.95 8.81
CA VAL A 198 -9.30 14.29 10.11
C VAL A 198 -10.63 13.73 10.63
N GLY A 199 -11.75 14.42 10.35
CA GLY A 199 -13.10 13.98 10.72
C GLY A 199 -13.35 13.94 12.24
N ASP A 200 -14.31 13.12 12.68
CA ASP A 200 -14.74 13.02 14.09
C ASP A 200 -13.66 12.53 15.06
N LYS A 201 -12.63 11.85 14.53
CA LYS A 201 -11.49 11.33 15.30
C LYS A 201 -10.66 12.46 15.93
N ALA A 202 -10.73 13.68 15.38
CA ALA A 202 -10.02 14.85 15.90
C ALA A 202 -10.33 15.18 17.36
N LYS A 203 -11.49 14.75 17.88
CA LYS A 203 -11.95 15.01 19.25
C LYS A 203 -11.09 14.34 20.32
N PHE A 204 -10.35 13.29 19.97
CA PHE A 204 -9.53 12.51 20.93
C PHE A 204 -8.03 12.70 20.72
N LEU A 205 -7.65 13.72 19.94
CA LEU A 205 -6.27 13.96 19.56
C LEU A 205 -5.53 14.78 20.63
N LYS A 206 -4.46 14.22 21.18
CA LYS A 206 -3.58 14.88 22.15
C LYS A 206 -2.19 15.10 21.55
N GLU A 207 -1.56 16.21 21.92
CA GLU A 207 -0.20 16.57 21.51
C GLU A 207 0.80 15.45 21.85
N GLY A 208 1.70 15.16 20.91
CA GLY A 208 2.72 14.12 21.06
C GLY A 208 2.26 12.70 20.74
N MET A 209 1.01 12.48 20.33
CA MET A 209 0.51 11.15 19.95
C MET A 209 0.99 10.71 18.57
N ASP A 210 1.35 9.44 18.42
CA ASP A 210 1.55 8.81 17.12
C ASP A 210 0.20 8.48 16.45
N CYS A 211 0.07 8.87 15.19
CA CYS A 211 -1.12 8.69 14.38
C CYS A 211 -0.72 8.08 13.05
N SER A 212 -1.61 7.31 12.45
CA SER A 212 -1.38 6.64 11.17
C SER A 212 -2.15 7.35 10.05
N LEU A 213 -1.43 7.88 9.06
CA LEU A 213 -2.01 8.54 7.89
C LEU A 213 -2.00 7.57 6.71
N LEU A 214 -3.13 7.51 5.99
CA LEU A 214 -3.27 6.71 4.77
C LEU A 214 -3.12 7.61 3.55
N PHE A 215 -2.05 7.38 2.77
CA PHE A 215 -1.73 8.16 1.58
C PHE A 215 -2.08 7.43 0.29
N TRP A 216 -2.58 8.19 -0.68
CA TRP A 216 -2.80 7.74 -2.05
C TRP A 216 -2.54 8.91 -3.01
N ASN A 217 -1.68 8.70 -4.00
CA ASN A 217 -1.29 9.72 -4.98
C ASN A 217 -0.86 11.06 -4.34
N GLY A 218 -0.21 11.01 -3.16
CA GLY A 218 0.21 12.20 -2.41
C GLY A 218 -0.89 12.90 -1.62
N LYS A 219 -2.13 12.39 -1.64
CA LYS A 219 -3.27 12.90 -0.87
C LYS A 219 -3.57 11.98 0.31
N VAL A 220 -3.97 12.56 1.44
CA VAL A 220 -4.47 11.79 2.59
C VAL A 220 -5.94 11.44 2.39
N ILE A 221 -6.26 10.16 2.55
CA ILE A 221 -7.63 9.66 2.44
C ILE A 221 -8.26 9.45 3.82
N ASP A 222 -7.53 8.77 4.70
CA ASP A 222 -8.02 8.38 6.02
C ASP A 222 -6.94 8.65 7.07
N PHE A 223 -7.43 8.99 8.24
CA PHE A 223 -6.63 9.28 9.42
C PHE A 223 -7.00 8.27 10.51
N GLU A 224 -6.04 7.51 10.99
CA GLU A 224 -6.25 6.46 11.99
C GLU A 224 -5.49 6.78 13.27
N LEU A 225 -6.22 6.89 14.37
CA LEU A 225 -5.67 7.00 15.71
C LEU A 225 -5.34 5.63 16.30
N PRO A 226 -4.46 5.56 17.30
CA PRO A 226 -4.36 4.42 18.19
C PRO A 226 -5.74 4.07 18.76
N ILE A 227 -6.01 2.77 18.93
CA ILE A 227 -7.32 2.29 19.39
C ILE A 227 -7.64 2.78 20.81
N THR A 228 -6.62 2.96 21.63
CA THR A 228 -6.77 3.41 23.01
C THR A 228 -5.88 4.62 23.25
N VAL A 229 -6.44 5.65 23.88
CA VAL A 229 -5.77 6.91 24.14
C VAL A 229 -5.87 7.26 25.63
N LYS A 230 -4.78 7.80 26.17
CA LYS A 230 -4.71 8.26 27.57
C LYS A 230 -5.05 9.75 27.61
N LEU A 231 -6.22 10.07 28.16
CA LEU A 231 -6.74 11.43 28.26
C LEU A 231 -6.98 11.77 29.73
N THR A 232 -6.75 13.03 30.10
CA THR A 232 -6.95 13.50 31.47
C THR A 232 -8.34 14.12 31.61
N VAL A 233 -8.98 13.93 32.76
CA VAL A 233 -10.30 14.49 33.05
C VAL A 233 -10.14 15.91 33.60
N VAL A 234 -10.59 16.92 32.84
CA VAL A 234 -10.51 18.34 33.24
C VAL A 234 -11.68 18.73 34.13
N ASP A 235 -12.88 18.25 33.81
CA ASP A 235 -14.08 18.61 34.55
C ASP A 235 -15.05 17.44 34.68
N VAL A 236 -15.50 17.20 35.92
CA VAL A 236 -16.44 16.14 36.26
C VAL A 236 -17.05 16.41 37.64
N ASP A 237 -18.35 16.14 37.78
CA ASP A 237 -19.02 16.25 39.07
C ASP A 237 -18.52 15.17 40.05
N PRO A 238 -18.22 15.49 41.31
CA PRO A 238 -17.78 14.50 42.29
C PRO A 238 -18.91 13.49 42.54
N GLY A 239 -18.56 12.20 42.48
CA GLY A 239 -19.52 11.13 42.76
C GLY A 239 -19.88 11.11 44.25
N VAL A 240 -21.16 11.31 44.57
CA VAL A 240 -21.64 11.16 45.96
C VAL A 240 -21.64 9.68 46.30
N LYS A 241 -20.88 9.31 47.35
CA LYS A 241 -20.62 7.92 47.80
C LYS A 241 -21.90 7.12 48.17
N GLY A 242 -23.07 7.75 48.20
CA GLY A 242 -24.36 7.15 48.53
C GLY A 242 -25.05 6.40 47.38
N ASP A 243 -24.74 6.70 46.11
CA ASP A 243 -25.44 6.15 44.93
C ASP A 243 -24.78 4.87 44.35
N THR A 244 -24.10 4.11 45.21
CA THR A 244 -23.27 2.96 44.80
C THR A 244 -24.12 1.73 44.36
N ALA A 245 -25.42 1.70 44.67
CA ALA A 245 -26.27 0.52 44.44
C ALA A 245 -26.76 0.34 42.99
N GLN A 246 -26.72 1.39 42.16
CA GLN A 246 -27.34 1.36 40.82
C GLN A 246 -26.39 1.63 39.64
N GLY A 247 -25.08 1.75 39.89
CA GLY A 247 -24.06 1.74 38.82
C GLY A 247 -24.26 2.83 37.76
N GLY A 248 -24.51 4.08 38.19
CA GLY A 248 -24.67 5.21 37.27
C GLY A 248 -23.39 5.58 36.52
N SER A 249 -23.55 6.16 35.33
CA SER A 249 -22.48 6.83 34.58
C SER A 249 -22.73 8.33 34.60
N LYS A 250 -21.65 9.10 34.65
CA LYS A 250 -21.67 10.56 34.61
C LYS A 250 -20.90 11.06 33.39
N PRO A 251 -21.32 12.15 32.73
CA PRO A 251 -20.52 12.78 31.70
C PRO A 251 -19.27 13.43 32.32
N ALA A 252 -18.12 13.26 31.70
CA ALA A 252 -16.87 13.92 32.06
C ALA A 252 -16.26 14.59 30.83
N THR A 253 -15.70 15.78 31.03
CA THR A 253 -15.00 16.56 30.00
C THR A 253 -13.51 16.26 30.06
N LEU A 254 -12.94 15.85 28.92
CA LEU A 254 -11.52 15.52 28.78
C LEU A 254 -10.68 16.74 28.38
N ASP A 255 -9.35 16.60 28.44
CA ASP A 255 -8.35 17.60 28.00
C ASP A 255 -8.60 18.14 26.59
N THR A 256 -9.06 17.28 25.70
CA THR A 256 -9.40 17.57 24.30
C THR A 256 -10.77 18.25 24.12
N GLY A 257 -11.56 18.39 25.19
CA GLY A 257 -12.93 18.91 25.15
C GLY A 257 -13.99 17.87 24.75
N ALA A 258 -13.59 16.61 24.53
CA ALA A 258 -14.53 15.51 24.32
C ALA A 258 -15.31 15.19 25.61
N ILE A 259 -16.60 14.92 25.47
CA ILE A 259 -17.48 14.49 26.57
C ILE A 259 -17.58 12.97 26.51
N VAL A 260 -17.16 12.28 27.58
CA VAL A 260 -17.20 10.82 27.70
C VAL A 260 -17.98 10.40 28.94
N SER A 261 -18.80 9.36 28.82
CA SER A 261 -19.50 8.77 29.96
C SER A 261 -18.53 7.93 30.80
N VAL A 262 -18.29 8.36 32.03
CA VAL A 262 -17.38 7.70 32.97
C VAL A 262 -18.12 7.20 34.21
N PRO A 263 -17.61 6.17 34.91
CA PRO A 263 -18.17 5.74 36.18
C PRO A 263 -18.06 6.81 37.28
N LEU A 264 -18.97 6.74 38.27
CA LEU A 264 -19.08 7.69 39.39
C LEU A 264 -17.78 7.87 40.20
N PHE A 265 -16.90 6.88 40.21
CA PHE A 265 -15.66 6.87 40.98
C PHE A 265 -14.51 7.69 40.39
N ILE A 266 -14.64 8.20 39.17
CA ILE A 266 -13.60 9.00 38.51
C ILE A 266 -13.65 10.44 39.03
N ASN A 267 -12.51 10.98 39.42
CA ASN A 267 -12.39 12.36 39.88
C ASN A 267 -11.68 13.24 38.84
N ARG A 268 -11.78 14.57 39.02
CA ARG A 268 -11.02 15.55 38.23
C ARG A 268 -9.51 15.27 38.38
N GLY A 269 -8.78 15.30 37.27
CA GLY A 269 -7.33 15.10 37.23
C GLY A 269 -6.88 13.64 37.15
N GLU A 270 -7.80 12.66 37.14
CA GLU A 270 -7.46 11.26 36.86
C GLU A 270 -7.21 11.06 35.35
N GLU A 271 -6.22 10.22 35.03
CA GLU A 271 -5.97 9.76 33.66
C GLU A 271 -6.82 8.54 33.35
N ILE A 272 -7.53 8.58 32.23
CA ILE A 272 -8.39 7.50 31.79
C ILE A 272 -7.98 7.01 30.40
N MET A 273 -8.20 5.73 30.16
CA MET A 273 -8.05 5.10 28.85
C MET A 273 -9.40 5.11 28.12
N VAL A 274 -9.43 5.74 26.96
CA VAL A 274 -10.64 5.89 26.12
C VAL A 274 -10.42 5.16 24.80
N ASP A 275 -11.44 4.44 24.34
CA ASP A 275 -11.47 3.85 22.99
C ASP A 275 -11.87 4.92 21.97
N THR A 276 -11.03 5.16 20.96
CA THR A 276 -11.26 6.20 19.93
C THR A 276 -12.31 5.81 18.89
N ARG A 277 -12.66 4.52 18.77
CA ARG A 277 -13.67 4.07 17.82
C ARG A 277 -15.08 4.41 18.29
N ASN A 278 -15.32 4.18 19.58
CA ASN A 278 -16.66 4.31 20.17
C ASN A 278 -16.76 5.47 21.17
N GLY A 279 -15.64 6.11 21.53
CA GLY A 279 -15.58 7.15 22.55
C GLY A 279 -15.92 6.65 23.95
N GLN A 280 -15.71 5.35 24.23
CA GLN A 280 -16.08 4.74 25.50
C GLN A 280 -14.90 4.71 26.47
N TYR A 281 -15.22 4.92 27.76
CA TYR A 281 -14.29 4.67 28.85
C TYR A 281 -13.94 3.17 28.93
N MET A 282 -12.65 2.86 29.03
CA MET A 282 -12.16 1.49 29.22
C MET A 282 -11.73 1.25 30.67
N SER A 283 -10.64 1.90 31.09
CA SER A 283 -10.01 1.71 32.40
C SER A 283 -9.33 2.99 32.87
N ARG A 284 -8.90 3.01 34.14
CA ARG A 284 -7.96 4.01 34.63
C ARG A 284 -6.56 3.67 34.08
N ALA A 285 -5.77 4.69 33.76
CA ALA A 285 -4.47 4.54 33.10
C ALA A 285 -3.32 4.15 34.06
#